data_AF-A0A239MLJ9-F1
#
_entry.id   AF-A0A239MLJ9-F1
#
_cell.length_a   1.000
_cell.length_b   1.000
_cell.length_c   1.000
_cell.angle_alpha   90.00
_cell.angle_beta   90.00
_cell.angle_gamma   90.00
#
_symmetry.space_group_name_H-M   'P 1'
#
loop_
_entity.id
_entity.type
_entity.pdbx_description
1 polymer ?
#
loop_
_entity_poly.entity_id
_entity_poly.type
_entity_poly.pdbx_seq_one_letter_code
_entity_poly.pdbx_strand_id
1 'polypeptide(L)'
;MKFLDQLFERSSRRVADTTSRRKLLSRMGSLLVAGAALPVLLPIDRTGKALAADKPMAGDPGDPNSCDYWRYCSIDGFLCSCCGGTVSSCPPGTEVSQVAWVGTCHNPADGKNYIISYNDCCGKHSCNQCACTRNDSEEPAYRPFNNNDVNWCLAAKSHIYHCTVSVIRGVAV
;
A
#
# COMPACT_ATOMS: atom_id res chain seq x y z
N MET A 1 9.89 -19.88 -70.51
CA MET A 1 10.40 -18.63 -69.88
C MET A 1 9.30 -17.74 -69.27
N LYS A 2 8.02 -17.80 -69.68
CA LYS A 2 6.93 -16.97 -69.12
C LYS A 2 6.54 -17.24 -67.65
N PHE A 3 6.80 -18.44 -67.13
CA PHE A 3 6.44 -18.79 -65.76
C PHE A 3 7.28 -18.05 -64.71
N LEU A 4 8.58 -17.93 -64.94
CA LEU A 4 9.49 -17.23 -64.02
C LEU A 4 9.18 -15.73 -63.98
N ASP A 5 8.89 -15.11 -65.12
CA ASP A 5 8.45 -13.71 -65.18
C ASP A 5 7.16 -13.48 -64.38
N GLN A 6 6.15 -14.34 -64.55
CA GLN A 6 4.90 -14.21 -63.80
C GLN A 6 5.10 -14.41 -62.29
N LEU A 7 6.02 -15.29 -61.90
CA LEU A 7 6.35 -15.51 -60.50
C LEU A 7 7.01 -14.27 -59.88
N PHE A 8 7.98 -13.68 -60.59
CA PHE A 8 8.66 -12.46 -60.15
C PHE A 8 7.76 -11.23 -60.16
N GLU A 9 6.87 -11.09 -61.14
CA GLU A 9 5.90 -9.99 -61.17
C GLU A 9 4.94 -10.08 -59.98
N ARG A 10 4.41 -11.28 -59.72
CA ARG A 10 3.51 -11.52 -58.58
C ARG A 10 4.21 -11.30 -57.25
N SER A 11 5.47 -11.75 -57.10
CA SER A 11 6.22 -11.54 -55.86
C SER A 11 6.53 -10.05 -55.64
N SER A 12 6.92 -9.33 -56.69
CA SER A 12 7.23 -7.89 -56.63
C SER A 12 5.99 -7.06 -56.27
N ARG A 13 4.83 -7.35 -56.89
CA ARG A 13 3.54 -6.73 -56.51
C ARG A 13 3.14 -7.07 -55.07
N ARG A 14 3.33 -8.32 -54.63
CA ARG A 14 3.03 -8.74 -53.26
C ARG A 14 3.87 -7.99 -52.23
N VAL A 15 5.16 -7.78 -52.50
CA VAL A 15 6.05 -6.99 -51.64
C VAL A 15 5.55 -5.56 -51.59
N ALA A 16 5.30 -4.90 -52.74
CA ALA A 16 4.78 -3.54 -52.78
C ALA A 16 3.46 -3.35 -51.98
N ASP A 17 2.54 -4.32 -52.05
CA ASP A 17 1.25 -4.29 -51.32
C ASP A 17 1.37 -4.63 -49.82
N THR A 18 2.46 -5.27 -49.40
CA THR A 18 2.68 -5.69 -48.01
C THR A 18 3.68 -4.83 -47.25
N THR A 19 4.63 -4.17 -47.93
CA THR A 19 5.68 -3.32 -47.34
C THR A 19 5.38 -1.83 -47.39
N SER A 20 4.10 -1.44 -47.40
CA SER A 20 3.71 -0.04 -47.30
C SER A 20 4.04 0.53 -45.92
N ARG A 21 4.70 1.70 -45.88
CA ARG A 21 5.02 2.46 -44.65
C ARG A 21 3.77 2.69 -43.79
N ARG A 22 2.59 2.84 -44.40
CA ARG A 22 1.31 2.98 -43.69
C ARG A 22 0.90 1.72 -42.93
N LYS A 23 1.22 0.54 -43.46
CA LYS A 23 0.93 -0.76 -42.84
C LYS A 23 1.84 -1.01 -41.63
N LEU A 24 3.09 -0.59 -41.71
CA LEU A 24 4.03 -0.61 -40.59
C LEU A 24 3.58 0.33 -39.47
N LEU A 25 3.26 1.59 -39.81
CA LEU A 25 2.77 2.59 -38.85
C LEU A 25 1.45 2.15 -38.19
N SER A 26 0.52 1.58 -38.97
CA SER A 26 -0.74 1.04 -38.44
C SER A 26 -0.49 -0.11 -37.46
N ARG A 27 0.40 -1.06 -37.77
CA ARG A 27 0.74 -2.17 -36.86
C ARG A 27 1.42 -1.70 -35.58
N MET A 28 2.36 -0.76 -35.68
CA MET A 28 3.01 -0.17 -34.52
C MET A 28 2.01 0.61 -33.64
N GLY A 29 1.12 1.38 -34.24
CA GLY A 29 0.07 2.10 -33.52
C GLY A 29 -0.89 1.15 -32.78
N SER A 30 -1.34 0.07 -33.43
CA SER A 30 -2.20 -0.94 -32.79
C SER A 30 -1.51 -1.64 -31.62
N LEU A 31 -0.21 -1.95 -31.73
CA LEU A 31 0.59 -2.55 -30.66
C LEU A 31 0.73 -1.61 -29.45
N LEU A 32 0.93 -0.31 -29.68
CA LEU A 32 1.02 0.69 -28.61
C LEU A 32 -0.31 0.85 -27.85
N VAL A 33 -1.43 0.90 -28.57
CA VAL A 33 -2.76 1.00 -27.96
C VAL A 33 -3.11 -0.26 -27.16
N ALA A 34 -2.81 -1.45 -27.71
CA ALA A 34 -3.02 -2.71 -26.98
C ALA A 34 -2.10 -2.84 -25.76
N GLY A 35 -0.83 -2.42 -25.87
CA GLY A 35 0.12 -2.43 -24.76
C GLY A 35 -0.26 -1.49 -23.61
N ALA A 36 -0.86 -0.34 -23.92
CA ALA A 36 -1.31 0.62 -22.91
C ALA A 36 -2.62 0.22 -22.21
N ALA A 37 -3.48 -0.59 -22.85
CA ALA A 37 -4.75 -1.02 -22.27
C ALA A 37 -4.61 -2.20 -21.28
N LEU A 38 -3.58 -3.04 -21.43
CA LEU A 38 -3.34 -4.18 -20.54
C LEU A 38 -3.19 -3.83 -19.05
N PRO A 39 -2.43 -2.80 -18.63
CA PRO A 39 -2.34 -2.43 -17.23
C PRO A 39 -3.59 -1.74 -16.66
N VAL A 40 -4.53 -1.30 -17.51
CA VAL A 40 -5.80 -0.68 -17.08
C VAL A 40 -6.91 -1.72 -16.89
N LEU A 41 -6.85 -2.84 -17.62
CA LEU A 41 -7.84 -3.92 -17.57
C LEU A 41 -7.52 -5.00 -16.54
N LEU A 42 -6.28 -5.09 -16.07
CA LEU A 42 -5.96 -5.96 -14.95
C LEU A 42 -6.55 -5.33 -13.68
N PRO A 43 -7.41 -6.06 -12.92
CA PRO A 43 -7.80 -5.60 -11.61
C PRO A 43 -6.51 -5.44 -10.81
N ILE A 44 -6.16 -4.19 -10.49
CA ILE A 44 -5.11 -3.92 -9.54
C ILE A 44 -5.60 -4.52 -8.24
N ASP A 45 -5.01 -5.66 -7.87
CA ASP A 45 -5.22 -6.30 -6.59
C ASP A 45 -4.62 -5.37 -5.52
N ARG A 46 -5.41 -4.38 -5.10
CA ARG A 46 -5.08 -3.46 -4.01
C ARG A 46 -5.24 -4.14 -2.65
N THR A 47 -5.78 -5.36 -2.61
CA THR A 47 -5.82 -6.18 -1.41
C THR A 47 -4.46 -6.85 -1.16
N GLY A 48 -3.52 -6.11 -0.56
CA GLY A 48 -2.54 -6.73 0.34
C GLY A 48 -1.04 -6.73 -0.03
N LYS A 49 -0.60 -6.17 -1.16
CA LYS A 49 0.86 -6.11 -1.46
C LYS A 49 1.57 -4.81 -1.06
N ALA A 50 0.84 -3.78 -0.62
CA ALA A 50 1.41 -2.61 0.06
C ALA A 50 1.54 -2.80 1.59
N LEU A 51 1.24 -4.00 2.07
CA LEU A 51 1.49 -4.47 3.44
C LEU A 51 2.63 -5.49 3.44
N ALA A 52 3.70 -5.21 2.70
CA ALA A 52 5.00 -5.76 3.09
C ALA A 52 5.35 -5.11 4.43
N ALA A 53 4.73 -5.61 5.50
CA ALA A 53 5.29 -5.51 6.83
C ALA A 53 6.66 -6.18 6.69
N ASP A 54 7.71 -5.36 6.63
CA ASP A 54 9.04 -5.84 6.91
C ASP A 54 8.91 -6.67 8.18
N LYS A 55 9.21 -7.97 8.09
CA LYS A 55 9.21 -8.87 9.24
C LYS A 55 9.96 -8.11 10.35
N PRO A 56 9.39 -7.97 11.55
CA PRO A 56 10.09 -7.30 12.64
C PRO A 56 11.48 -7.90 12.72
N MET A 57 12.49 -7.06 12.46
CA MET A 57 13.88 -7.50 12.48
C MET A 57 14.12 -8.15 13.84
N ALA A 58 14.83 -9.27 13.86
CA ALA A 58 15.30 -9.83 15.13
C ALA A 58 16.03 -8.70 15.89
N GLY A 59 15.47 -8.26 17.03
CA GLY A 59 15.99 -7.11 17.80
C GLY A 59 15.07 -5.88 17.91
N ASP A 60 13.78 -5.97 17.59
CA ASP A 60 12.82 -4.89 17.88
C ASP A 60 12.65 -4.69 19.41
N PRO A 61 13.07 -3.55 19.98
CA PRO A 61 13.19 -3.39 21.42
C PRO A 61 11.84 -3.11 22.10
N GLY A 62 11.69 -3.58 23.34
CA GLY A 62 10.55 -3.29 24.20
C GLY A 62 9.42 -4.33 24.14
N ASP A 63 8.38 -4.12 24.95
CA ASP A 63 7.21 -4.99 25.02
C ASP A 63 6.07 -4.45 24.14
N PRO A 64 5.69 -5.12 23.05
CA PRO A 64 4.61 -4.67 22.16
C PRO A 64 3.21 -4.58 22.79
N ASN A 65 3.02 -5.04 24.03
CA ASN A 65 1.77 -4.90 24.78
C ASN A 65 1.81 -3.74 25.79
N SER A 66 2.92 -3.01 25.89
CA SER A 66 3.04 -1.80 26.69
C SER A 66 2.88 -0.54 25.83
N CYS A 67 2.19 0.48 26.34
CA CYS A 67 2.10 1.80 25.69
C CYS A 67 3.48 2.47 25.54
N ASP A 68 4.48 2.09 26.34
CA ASP A 68 5.83 2.63 26.28
C ASP A 68 6.64 2.11 25.09
N TYR A 69 6.15 1.08 24.40
CA TYR A 69 6.80 0.55 23.21
C TYR A 69 6.99 1.64 22.15
N TRP A 70 8.21 1.70 21.60
CA TRP A 70 8.71 2.86 20.89
C TRP A 70 7.87 3.24 19.66
N ARG A 71 7.26 2.26 18.98
CA ARG A 71 6.40 2.53 17.81
C ARG A 71 5.07 3.18 18.16
N TYR A 72 4.68 3.23 19.43
CA TYR A 72 3.42 3.79 19.90
C TYR A 72 3.53 5.27 20.29
N CYS A 73 4.60 5.98 19.89
CA CYS A 73 4.84 7.36 20.29
C CYS A 73 3.71 8.35 19.97
N SER A 74 2.87 8.05 18.97
CA SER A 74 1.71 8.86 18.58
C SER A 74 0.39 8.09 18.56
N ILE A 75 0.30 6.94 19.26
CA ILE A 75 -0.92 6.11 19.22
C ILE A 75 -2.04 6.74 20.03
N ASP A 76 -3.28 6.61 19.56
CA ASP A 76 -4.48 6.84 20.36
C ASP A 76 -5.47 5.70 20.14
N GLY A 77 -5.95 5.09 21.23
CA GLY A 77 -6.90 3.98 21.23
C GLY A 77 -6.36 2.68 21.80
N PHE A 78 -6.65 1.53 21.17
CA PHE A 78 -6.33 0.19 21.69
C PHE A 78 -5.26 -0.50 20.85
N LEU A 79 -4.29 -1.16 21.49
CA LEU A 79 -3.25 -1.91 20.79
C LEU A 79 -3.80 -3.19 20.16
N CYS A 80 -3.70 -3.35 18.84
CA CYS A 80 -4.18 -4.57 18.17
C CYS A 80 -3.45 -5.85 18.61
N SER A 81 -2.22 -5.76 19.14
CA SER A 81 -1.48 -6.87 19.74
C SER A 81 -2.22 -7.50 20.93
N CYS A 82 -3.03 -6.72 21.66
CA CYS A 82 -3.85 -7.20 22.77
C CYS A 82 -5.23 -7.72 22.34
N CYS A 83 -5.56 -7.64 21.05
CA CYS A 83 -6.90 -7.87 20.51
C CYS A 83 -6.96 -9.10 19.57
N GLY A 84 -5.93 -9.97 19.61
CA GLY A 84 -5.81 -11.10 18.69
C GLY A 84 -5.20 -10.75 17.32
N GLY A 85 -4.66 -9.54 17.18
CA GLY A 85 -3.81 -9.13 16.07
C GLY A 85 -2.32 -9.17 16.46
N THR A 86 -1.50 -8.43 15.74
CA THR A 86 -0.09 -8.16 16.08
C THR A 86 0.16 -6.66 16.00
N VAL A 87 1.40 -6.23 16.27
CA VAL A 87 1.82 -4.83 16.08
C VAL A 87 1.48 -4.32 14.67
N SER A 88 1.54 -5.18 13.64
CA SER A 88 1.41 -4.77 12.24
C SER A 88 0.32 -5.55 11.48
N SER A 89 -0.53 -6.31 12.15
CA SER A 89 -1.59 -7.10 11.53
C SER A 89 -2.89 -6.99 12.32
N CYS A 90 -3.98 -6.73 11.61
CA CYS A 90 -5.30 -6.63 12.21
C CYS A 90 -5.80 -7.98 12.78
N PRO A 91 -6.61 -7.96 13.85
CA PRO A 91 -7.29 -9.15 14.36
C PRO A 91 -8.22 -9.79 13.32
N PRO A 92 -8.43 -11.11 13.36
CA PRO A 92 -9.36 -11.80 12.47
C PRO A 92 -10.77 -11.19 12.48
N GLY A 93 -11.34 -10.98 11.29
CA GLY A 93 -12.68 -10.42 11.11
C GLY A 93 -12.79 -8.91 11.34
N THR A 94 -11.67 -8.21 11.44
CA THR A 94 -11.60 -6.75 11.24
C THR A 94 -11.00 -6.44 9.88
N GLU A 95 -11.17 -5.21 9.41
CA GLU A 95 -10.55 -4.72 8.17
C GLU A 95 -9.60 -3.56 8.46
N VAL A 96 -8.46 -3.54 7.77
CA VAL A 96 -7.50 -2.43 7.92
C VAL A 96 -7.98 -1.19 7.16
N SER A 97 -7.95 -0.04 7.82
CA SER A 97 -8.21 1.24 7.16
C SER A 97 -7.14 1.56 6.13
N GLN A 98 -7.58 2.11 5.00
CA GLN A 98 -6.71 2.53 3.90
C GLN A 98 -6.10 3.91 4.10
N VAL A 99 -6.56 4.64 5.13
CA VAL A 99 -6.01 5.93 5.56
C VAL A 99 -5.55 5.80 7.01
N ALA A 100 -4.54 6.59 7.37
CA ALA A 100 -3.89 6.54 8.66
C ALA A 100 -3.28 7.91 8.97
N TRP A 101 -3.11 8.20 10.26
CA TRP A 101 -2.15 9.21 10.69
C TRP A 101 -0.76 8.58 10.78
N VAL A 102 0.25 9.45 10.82
CA VAL A 102 1.63 9.06 10.97
C VAL A 102 2.26 9.74 12.18
N GLY A 103 3.17 9.04 12.83
CA GLY A 103 4.05 9.59 13.84
C GLY A 103 5.51 9.36 13.48
N THR A 104 6.38 10.20 14.01
CA THR A 104 7.83 10.03 13.87
C THR A 104 8.39 9.56 15.20
N CYS A 105 8.68 8.27 15.32
CA CYS A 105 9.08 7.64 16.58
C CYS A 105 10.56 7.30 16.61
N HIS A 106 11.20 7.53 17.75
CA HIS A 106 12.60 7.20 17.98
C HIS A 106 12.76 5.72 18.36
N ASN A 107 13.59 4.98 17.61
CA ASN A 107 13.94 3.60 17.93
C ASN A 107 15.20 3.56 18.83
N PRO A 108 15.08 3.13 20.11
CA PRO A 108 16.21 3.13 21.03
C PRO A 108 17.29 2.08 20.69
N ALA A 109 17.00 1.07 19.86
CA ALA A 109 17.98 0.05 19.50
C ALA A 109 19.02 0.52 18.47
N ASP A 110 18.64 1.41 17.56
CA ASP A 110 19.53 1.91 16.49
C ASP A 110 19.70 3.43 16.48
N GLY A 111 19.01 4.15 17.37
CA GLY A 111 19.07 5.60 17.52
C GLY A 111 18.44 6.38 16.36
N LYS A 112 17.68 5.73 15.47
CA LYS A 112 17.05 6.37 14.31
C LYS A 112 15.59 6.70 14.59
N ASN A 113 15.09 7.71 13.89
CA ASN A 113 13.68 8.01 13.86
C ASN A 113 13.02 7.28 12.69
N TYR A 114 11.83 6.75 12.89
CA TYR A 114 11.04 6.04 11.88
C TYR A 114 9.67 6.67 11.72
N ILE A 115 9.19 6.71 10.48
CA ILE A 115 7.81 7.03 10.18
C ILE A 115 6.96 5.79 10.50
N ILE A 116 6.09 5.92 11.48
CA ILE A 116 5.12 4.89 11.86
C ILE A 116 3.75 5.30 11.32
N SER A 117 3.12 4.39 10.59
CA SER A 117 1.76 4.51 10.10
C SER A 117 0.82 3.81 11.08
N TYR A 118 -0.12 4.57 11.64
CA TYR A 118 -1.11 4.07 12.57
C TYR A 118 -2.40 3.77 11.82
N ASN A 119 -2.54 2.52 11.39
CA ASN A 119 -3.72 2.08 10.66
C ASN A 119 -4.73 1.48 11.65
N ASP A 120 -5.95 1.99 11.64
CA ASP A 120 -7.02 1.38 12.42
C ASP A 120 -7.47 0.07 11.80
N CYS A 121 -7.81 -0.87 12.66
CA CYS A 121 -8.59 -2.05 12.34
C CYS A 121 -10.05 -1.78 12.70
N CYS A 122 -10.93 -2.05 11.75
CA CYS A 122 -12.28 -1.52 11.72
C CYS A 122 -13.33 -2.64 11.55
N GLY A 123 -14.60 -2.32 11.80
CA GLY A 123 -15.72 -3.22 11.54
C GLY A 123 -16.13 -4.15 12.68
N LYS A 124 -15.48 -4.03 13.84
CA LYS A 124 -15.91 -4.65 15.11
C LYS A 124 -15.98 -3.60 16.21
N HIS A 125 -16.74 -3.88 17.27
CA HIS A 125 -16.80 -3.04 18.47
C HIS A 125 -15.41 -2.85 19.06
N SER A 126 -15.17 -1.71 19.73
CA SER A 126 -13.89 -1.37 20.33
C SER A 126 -13.34 -2.48 21.23
N CYS A 127 -12.05 -2.79 21.06
CA CYS A 127 -11.40 -3.91 21.73
C CYS A 127 -11.36 -3.76 23.26
N ASN A 128 -11.23 -2.53 23.77
CA ASN A 128 -11.18 -2.22 25.21
C ASN A 128 -10.05 -2.95 25.97
N GLN A 129 -8.95 -3.28 25.29
CA GLN A 129 -7.72 -3.83 25.88
C GLN A 129 -6.54 -2.94 25.53
N CYS A 130 -5.58 -2.78 26.44
CA CYS A 130 -4.37 -1.99 26.22
C CYS A 130 -4.67 -0.60 25.64
N ALA A 131 -5.49 0.17 26.37
CA ALA A 131 -5.78 1.55 26.01
C ALA A 131 -4.51 2.40 26.18
N CYS A 132 -4.12 3.10 25.11
CA CYS A 132 -2.93 3.93 25.06
C CYS A 132 -3.26 5.26 24.38
N THR A 133 -2.76 6.34 24.95
CA THR A 133 -2.77 7.67 24.33
C THR A 133 -1.38 8.27 24.51
N ARG A 134 -0.69 8.51 23.40
CA ARG A 134 0.63 9.14 23.34
C ARG A 134 0.67 10.12 22.19
N ASN A 135 1.26 11.28 22.42
CA ASN A 135 1.15 12.45 21.55
C ASN A 135 2.54 13.06 21.24
N ASP A 136 3.59 12.24 21.24
CA ASP A 136 4.98 12.72 21.14
C ASP A 136 5.27 13.43 19.81
N SER A 137 4.56 13.03 18.73
CA SER A 137 4.66 13.61 17.39
C SER A 137 3.30 14.05 16.84
N GLU A 138 2.32 14.25 17.72
CA GLU A 138 0.97 14.67 17.35
C GLU A 138 0.96 16.15 16.93
N GLU A 139 0.09 16.48 15.99
CA GLU A 139 -0.12 17.83 15.50
C GLU A 139 -1.63 18.14 15.46
N PRO A 140 -2.04 19.42 15.59
CA PRO A 140 -3.45 19.78 15.65
C PRO A 140 -4.24 19.37 14.40
N ALA A 141 -5.57 19.29 14.52
CA ALA A 141 -6.49 18.84 13.47
C ALA A 141 -6.37 19.49 12.06
N TYR A 142 -5.77 20.69 11.94
CA TYR A 142 -5.48 21.29 10.62
C TYR A 142 -4.30 20.63 9.89
N ARG A 143 -3.55 19.75 10.56
CA ARG A 143 -2.57 18.80 10.02
C ARG A 143 -3.08 17.37 10.23
N PRO A 144 -4.16 16.98 9.54
CA PRO A 144 -4.90 15.75 9.88
C PRO A 144 -4.00 14.52 9.89
N PHE A 145 -3.10 14.33 8.93
CA PHE A 145 -2.24 13.14 8.87
C PHE A 145 -1.20 13.01 10.00
N ASN A 146 -1.12 13.99 10.91
CA ASN A 146 -0.32 13.93 12.13
C ASN A 146 -1.19 14.08 13.40
N ASN A 147 -2.52 14.11 13.26
CA ASN A 147 -3.47 14.20 14.37
C ASN A 147 -4.09 12.81 14.64
N ASN A 148 -4.08 12.39 15.90
CA ASN A 148 -4.61 11.09 16.32
C ASN A 148 -6.01 11.15 16.94
N ASP A 149 -6.60 12.35 17.10
CA ASP A 149 -7.96 12.54 17.65
C ASP A 149 -9.10 12.23 16.64
N VAL A 150 -8.75 11.73 15.46
CA VAL A 150 -9.70 11.37 14.40
C VAL A 150 -9.88 9.86 14.36
N ASN A 151 -11.10 9.39 14.13
CA ASN A 151 -11.33 7.99 13.82
C ASN A 151 -10.86 7.69 12.39
N TRP A 152 -9.73 7.00 12.26
CA TRP A 152 -9.10 6.71 10.97
C TRP A 152 -9.74 5.55 10.23
N CYS A 153 -10.82 4.94 10.74
CA CYS A 153 -11.68 4.03 9.98
C CYS A 153 -12.53 4.73 8.88
N LEU A 154 -12.35 6.04 8.66
CA LEU A 154 -13.11 6.82 7.67
C LEU A 154 -12.95 6.38 6.20
N ALA A 155 -11.92 5.57 5.88
CA ALA A 155 -11.77 4.94 4.57
C ALA A 155 -11.84 3.40 4.62
N ALA A 156 -12.44 2.85 5.66
CA ALA A 156 -12.83 1.44 5.74
C ALA A 156 -14.29 1.26 5.26
N LYS A 157 -14.74 0.02 5.06
CA LYS A 157 -16.16 -0.26 4.73
C LYS A 157 -17.07 0.04 5.92
N SER A 158 -16.57 -0.13 7.13
CA SER A 158 -17.24 0.22 8.38
C SER A 158 -16.40 1.19 9.20
N HIS A 159 -17.01 2.28 9.66
CA HIS A 159 -16.34 3.31 10.48
C HIS A 159 -16.25 2.93 11.97
N ILE A 160 -16.62 1.71 12.35
CA ILE A 160 -16.55 1.26 13.74
C ILE A 160 -15.09 0.92 14.08
N TYR A 161 -14.51 1.68 14.99
CA TYR A 161 -13.15 1.51 15.49
C TYR A 161 -13.01 0.29 16.41
N HIS A 162 -12.03 -0.59 16.13
CA HIS A 162 -11.70 -1.75 16.98
C HIS A 162 -10.39 -1.55 17.76
N CYS A 163 -9.28 -1.33 17.05
CA CYS A 163 -7.92 -1.18 17.59
C CYS A 163 -7.00 -0.55 16.52
N THR A 164 -5.77 -0.21 16.86
CA THR A 164 -4.78 0.39 15.95
C THR A 164 -3.53 -0.48 15.82
N VAL A 165 -3.04 -0.67 14.58
CA VAL A 165 -1.72 -1.27 14.29
C VAL A 165 -0.68 -0.19 14.04
N SER A 166 0.59 -0.48 14.30
CA SER A 166 1.73 0.44 14.16
C SER A 166 2.75 -0.10 13.16
N VAL A 167 2.67 0.35 11.92
CA VAL A 167 3.45 -0.18 10.80
C VAL A 167 4.60 0.76 10.46
N ILE A 168 5.85 0.26 10.47
CA ILE A 168 7.00 1.04 9.99
C ILE A 168 6.84 1.29 8.48
N ARG A 169 6.96 2.55 8.05
CA ARG A 169 7.00 2.93 6.63
C ARG A 169 8.41 3.24 6.13
N GLY A 170 9.32 3.59 7.04
CA GLY A 170 10.71 3.85 6.71
C GLY A 170 11.40 4.71 7.77
N VAL A 171 12.68 4.99 7.54
CA VAL A 171 13.46 5.93 8.36
C VAL A 171 13.00 7.36 8.04
N ALA A 172 12.76 8.16 9.07
CA ALA A 172 12.52 9.59 8.92
C ALA A 172 13.87 10.30 8.67
N VAL A 173 13.94 11.10 7.61
CA VAL A 173 15.14 11.87 7.21
C VAL A 173 14.97 13.32 7.63
#